data_AF-A0A538B7X4-F1
#
_entry.id   AF-A0A538B7X4-F1
#
_cell.length_a   1.000
_cell.length_b   1.000
_cell.length_c   1.000
_cell.angle_alpha   90.00
_cell.angle_beta   90.00
_cell.angle_gamma   90.00
#
_symmetry.space_group_name_H-M   'P 1'
#
loop_
_entity.id
_entity.type
_entity.pdbx_description
1 polymer ?
#
loop_
_entity_poly.entity_id
_entity_poly.type
_entity_poly.pdbx_seq_one_letter_code
_entity_poly.pdbx_strand_id
1 'polypeptide(L)'
;MTGLLNIAGYVVITVLVLIGLWATIDAARRPQAAWHAVGARKWLWVIGMFVGTYFLIGLIFVLLYIGGVRKDLQAVQAGAVP
;
A
#
# COMPACT_ATOMS: atom_id res chain seq x y z
N MET A 1 -4.23 -30.40 16.90
CA MET A 1 -5.00 -29.41 16.10
C MET A 1 -4.72 -27.96 16.47
N THR A 2 -4.48 -27.62 17.75
CA THR A 2 -4.22 -26.24 18.21
C THR A 2 -2.93 -25.61 17.64
N GLY A 3 -1.85 -26.38 17.50
CA GLY A 3 -0.56 -25.85 17.00
C GLY A 3 -0.60 -25.33 15.55
N LEU A 4 -1.27 -26.04 14.64
CA LEU A 4 -1.36 -25.65 13.23
C LEU A 4 -2.21 -24.38 13.03
N LEU A 5 -3.33 -24.26 13.76
CA LEU A 5 -4.18 -23.07 13.71
C LEU A 5 -3.43 -21.82 14.22
N ASN A 6 -2.61 -21.97 15.26
CA ASN A 6 -1.80 -20.87 15.77
C ASN A 6 -0.75 -20.42 14.74
N ILE A 7 -0.04 -21.37 14.12
CA ILE A 7 0.93 -21.07 13.06
C ILE A 7 0.26 -20.35 11.89
N ALA A 8 -0.89 -20.85 11.43
CA ALA A 8 -1.65 -20.22 10.35
C ALA A 8 -2.04 -18.77 10.71
N GLY A 9 -2.50 -18.53 11.94
CA GLY A 9 -2.81 -17.20 12.43
C GLY A 9 -1.61 -16.25 12.39
N TYR A 10 -0.45 -16.69 12.90
CA TYR A 10 0.77 -15.89 12.85
C TYR A 10 1.22 -15.60 11.41
N VAL A 11 1.18 -16.60 10.53
CA VAL A 11 1.53 -16.42 9.11
C VAL A 11 0.63 -15.38 8.44
N VAL A 12 -0.69 -15.43 8.68
CA VAL A 12 -1.63 -14.45 8.13
C VAL A 12 -1.27 -13.04 8.59
N ILE A 13 -1.08 -12.84 9.90
CA ILE A 13 -0.73 -11.53 10.46
C ILE A 13 0.60 -11.03 9.87
N THR A 14 1.62 -11.89 9.82
CA THR A 14 2.92 -11.53 9.25
C THR A 14 2.78 -11.10 7.79
N VAL A 15 2.03 -11.83 6.97
CA VAL A 15 1.81 -11.46 5.56
C VAL A 15 1.09 -10.12 5.43
N LEU A 16 0.07 -9.87 6.25
CA LEU A 16 -0.66 -8.59 6.24
C LEU A 16 0.22 -7.40 6.65
N VAL A 17 1.10 -7.59 7.63
CA VAL A 17 2.07 -6.56 8.03
C VAL A 17 3.08 -6.31 6.91
N LEU A 18 3.65 -7.38 6.33
CA LEU A 18 4.64 -7.26 5.27
C LEU A 18 4.08 -6.59 4.02
N ILE A 19 2.85 -6.90 3.61
CA ILE A 19 2.23 -6.28 2.44
C ILE A 19 1.91 -4.79 2.68
N GLY A 20 1.47 -4.42 3.89
CA GLY A 20 1.23 -3.03 4.27
C GLY A 20 2.51 -2.20 4.30
N LEU A 21 3.58 -2.74 4.90
CA LEU A 21 4.89 -2.10 4.92
C LEU A 21 5.48 -1.95 3.51
N TRP A 22 5.41 -3.00 2.70
CA TRP A 22 5.87 -2.95 1.31
C TRP A 22 5.13 -1.87 0.51
N ALA A 23 3.80 -1.82 0.59
CA ALA A 23 2.99 -0.83 -0.14
C ALA A 23 3.30 0.60 0.34
N THR A 24 3.47 0.79 1.65
CA THR A 24 3.88 2.07 2.24
C THR A 24 5.23 2.53 1.69
N ILE A 25 6.22 1.64 1.64
CA ILE A 25 7.57 1.95 1.16
C ILE A 25 7.55 2.22 -0.35
N ASP A 26 6.83 1.44 -1.16
CA ASP A 26 6.67 1.68 -2.60
C ASP A 26 6.05 3.06 -2.86
N ALA A 27 4.96 3.39 -2.14
CA ALA A 27 4.28 4.68 -2.22
C ALA A 27 5.19 5.84 -1.80
N ALA A 28 5.93 5.68 -0.70
CA ALA A 28 6.84 6.69 -0.17
C ALA A 28 8.03 6.96 -1.11
N ARG A 29 8.49 5.95 -1.86
CA ARG A 29 9.58 6.09 -2.84
C ARG A 29 9.15 6.77 -4.13
N ARG A 30 7.85 6.88 -4.44
CA ARG A 30 7.39 7.57 -5.65
C ARG A 30 7.60 9.09 -5.53
N PRO A 31 8.06 9.76 -6.61
CA PRO A 31 8.35 11.19 -6.60
C PRO A 31 7.08 12.02 -6.40
N GLN A 32 7.20 13.15 -5.69
CA GLN A 32 6.06 14.02 -5.35
C GLN A 32 5.34 14.53 -6.60
N ALA A 33 6.07 14.81 -7.68
CA ALA A 33 5.49 15.25 -8.96
C ALA A 33 4.51 14.24 -9.56
N ALA A 34 4.80 12.93 -9.46
CA ALA A 34 3.90 11.89 -9.96
C ALA A 34 2.57 11.86 -9.18
N TRP A 35 2.63 12.04 -7.87
CA TRP A 35 1.43 12.14 -7.02
C TRP A 35 0.56 13.35 -7.38
N HIS A 36 1.19 14.50 -7.66
CA HIS A 36 0.46 15.69 -8.11
C HIS A 36 -0.22 15.47 -9.47
N ALA A 37 0.46 14.82 -10.41
CA ALA A 37 -0.09 14.53 -11.73
C ALA A 37 -1.32 13.61 -11.69
N VAL A 38 -1.33 12.60 -10.82
CA VAL A 38 -2.51 11.72 -10.62
C VAL A 38 -3.57 12.33 -9.68
N GLY A 39 -3.41 13.58 -9.26
CA GLY A 39 -4.37 14.28 -8.39
C GLY A 39 -4.47 13.73 -6.96
N ALA A 40 -3.50 12.92 -6.51
CA ALA A 40 -3.54 12.25 -5.22
C ALA A 40 -2.53 12.85 -4.22
N ARG A 41 -2.93 12.89 -2.94
CA ARG A 41 -2.06 13.39 -1.85
C ARG A 41 -1.17 12.26 -1.35
N LYS A 42 0.13 12.28 -1.66
CA LYS A 42 1.13 11.27 -1.22
C LYS A 42 1.00 10.92 0.27
N TRP A 43 0.94 11.93 1.13
CA TRP A 43 0.89 11.73 2.59
C TRP A 43 -0.32 10.91 3.04
N LEU A 44 -1.49 11.11 2.39
CA LEU A 44 -2.73 10.40 2.73
C LEU A 44 -2.57 8.90 2.48
N TRP A 45 -1.95 8.54 1.36
CA TRP A 45 -1.71 7.14 0.98
C TRP A 45 -0.66 6.49 1.86
N VAL A 46 0.47 7.17 2.11
CA VAL A 46 1.56 6.64 2.94
C VAL A 46 1.10 6.46 4.39
N ILE A 47 0.48 7.48 5.00
CA ILE A 47 -0.01 7.39 6.39
C ILE A 47 -1.21 6.45 6.47
N GLY A 48 -2.11 6.48 5.50
CA GLY A 48 -3.28 5.59 5.44
C GLY A 48 -2.91 4.11 5.40
N MET A 49 -1.85 3.74 4.68
CA MET A 49 -1.32 2.37 4.72
C MET A 49 -0.55 2.11 6.02
N PHE A 50 0.38 2.98 6.39
CA PHE A 50 1.27 2.74 7.52
C PHE A 50 0.52 2.60 8.84
N VAL A 51 -0.34 3.57 9.17
CA VAL A 51 -1.15 3.55 10.39
C VAL A 51 -2.36 2.63 10.21
N GLY A 52 -3.00 2.68 9.04
CA GLY A 52 -4.22 1.91 8.82
C GLY A 52 -4.01 0.40 8.82
N THR A 53 -2.85 -0.13 8.38
CA THR A 53 -2.60 -1.58 8.38
C THR A 53 -2.67 -2.15 9.79
N TYR A 54 -2.29 -1.38 10.82
CA TYR A 54 -2.45 -1.77 12.22
C TYR A 54 -3.93 -1.94 12.63
N PHE A 55 -4.82 -1.12 12.07
CA PHE A 55 -6.26 -1.14 12.33
C PHE A 55 -7.07 -1.93 11.28
N LEU A 56 -6.41 -2.69 10.40
CA LEU A 56 -6.97 -3.37 9.23
C LEU A 56 -7.60 -2.45 8.15
N ILE A 57 -8.01 -1.22 8.49
CA ILE A 57 -8.54 -0.23 7.54
C ILE A 57 -7.52 0.11 6.45
N GLY A 58 -6.23 0.10 6.77
CA GLY A 58 -5.16 0.34 5.80
C GLY A 58 -5.04 -0.76 4.74
N LEU A 59 -5.63 -1.94 4.96
CA LEU A 59 -5.72 -2.96 3.90
C LEU A 59 -6.56 -2.45 2.73
N ILE A 60 -7.58 -1.62 2.99
CA ILE A 60 -8.36 -0.98 1.91
C ILE A 60 -7.44 -0.06 1.10
N PHE A 61 -6.62 0.76 1.76
CA PHE A 61 -5.63 1.60 1.09
C PHE A 61 -4.62 0.78 0.28
N VAL A 62 -4.12 -0.32 0.83
CA VAL A 62 -3.19 -1.23 0.14
C VAL A 62 -3.84 -1.82 -1.11
N LEU A 63 -5.08 -2.31 -1.02
CA LEU A 63 -5.81 -2.88 -2.15
C LEU A 63 -6.07 -1.85 -3.24
N LEU A 64 -6.54 -0.65 -2.89
CA LEU A 64 -6.76 0.44 -3.84
C LEU A 64 -5.45 0.90 -4.50
N TYR A 65 -4.36 0.90 -3.73
CA TYR A 65 -3.03 1.26 -4.24
C TYR A 65 -2.53 0.25 -5.27
N ILE A 66 -2.54 -1.04 -4.93
CA ILE A 66 -2.10 -2.10 -5.83
C ILE A 66 -3.02 -2.19 -7.06
N GLY A 67 -4.33 -2.00 -6.85
CA GLY A 67 -5.36 -2.12 -7.87
C GLY A 67 -5.28 -1.03 -8.95
N GLY A 68 -5.09 0.22 -8.56
CA GLY A 68 -5.12 1.38 -9.46
C GLY A 68 -3.93 2.32 -9.28
N VAL A 69 -3.85 3.00 -8.14
CA VAL A 69 -2.96 4.17 -7.97
C VAL A 69 -1.49 3.87 -8.27
N ARG A 70 -1.00 2.68 -7.93
CA ARG A 70 0.37 2.26 -8.25
C ARG A 70 0.62 2.22 -9.76
N LYS A 71 -0.36 1.77 -10.56
CA LYS A 71 -0.27 1.72 -12.02
C LYS A 71 -0.32 3.13 -12.61
N ASP A 72 -1.20 3.98 -12.10
CA ASP A 72 -1.31 5.38 -12.56
C ASP A 72 -0.01 6.15 -12.28
N LEU A 73 0.56 5.98 -11.08
CA LEU A 73 1.85 6.56 -10.72
C LEU A 73 2.98 6.05 -11.62
N GLN A 74 2.98 4.78 -11.99
CA GLN A 74 3.96 4.20 -12.90
C GLN A 74 3.80 4.74 -14.32
N ALA A 75 2.56 4.87 -14.81
CA ALA A 75 2.26 5.42 -16.13
C ALA A 75 2.78 6.87 -16.25
N VAL A 76 2.48 7.72 -15.26
CA VAL A 76 3.00 9.10 -15.21
C VAL A 76 4.52 9.13 -15.16
N GLN A 77 5.13 8.27 -14.34
CA GLN A 77 6.60 8.20 -14.25
C GLN A 77 7.25 7.72 -15.56
N ALA A 78 6.53 6.94 -16.37
CA ALA A 78 6.96 6.52 -17.70
C ALA A 78 6.72 7.60 -18.78
N GLY A 79 6.17 8.77 -18.42
CA GLY A 79 5.90 9.86 -19.35
C GLY A 79 4.52 9.79 -20.02
N ALA A 80 3.64 8.89 -19.59
CA ALA A 80 2.24 8.96 -19.99
C ALA A 80 1.62 10.22 -19.36
N VAL A 81 0.98 11.04 -20.19
CA VAL A 81 0.19 12.17 -19.69
C VAL A 81 -1.13 11.58 -19.17
N PRO A 82 -1.54 11.92 -17.93
CA PRO A 82 -2.80 11.44 -17.36
C PRO A 82 -4.02 11.92 -18.13
#